data_AF-A0A2V8E0D0-F1
#
_entry.id   AF-A0A2V8E0D0-F1
#
_cell.length_a   1.000
_cell.length_b   1.000
_cell.length_c   1.000
_cell.angle_alpha   90.00
_cell.angle_beta   90.00
_cell.angle_gamma   90.00
#
_symmetry.space_group_name_H-M   'P 1'
#
loop_
_entity.id
_entity.type
_entity.pdbx_description
1 polymer ?
#
loop_
_entity_poly.entity_id
_entity_poly.type
_entity_poly.pdbx_seq_one_letter_code
_entity_poly.pdbx_strand_id
1 'polypeptide(L)'
;MRPVREQLEHDRIIRFLQGKYRRRYEVAVNPGAEQNVPVGTGSAAIYPDLVLLSQDRGHRLQGVIEVETGESVNHLEALAQWAHFAKLRASFQLYVPAGMVDVGRRLCEDNHIQVNEIWSYHSVGDQVRFTLVHRSREATPVARPRTERRSVAVRRRPPSRAANEPARSARAVKKPARSTRAPARSAKKRK
;
A
#
# COMPACT_ATOMS: atom_id res chain seq x y z
N MET A 1 -15.71 -21.52 -18.86
CA MET A 1 -16.17 -21.87 -17.51
C MET A 1 -15.24 -22.96 -17.01
N ARG A 2 -14.57 -22.76 -15.86
CA ARG A 2 -13.63 -23.76 -15.32
C ARG A 2 -14.41 -24.99 -14.81
N PRO A 3 -13.88 -26.21 -14.95
CA PRO A 3 -14.51 -27.39 -14.36
C PRO A 3 -14.65 -27.27 -12.83
N VAL A 4 -15.67 -27.90 -12.24
CA VAL A 4 -15.97 -27.81 -10.79
C VAL A 4 -14.77 -28.20 -9.93
N ARG A 5 -14.02 -29.23 -10.33
CA ARG A 5 -12.81 -29.66 -9.62
C ARG A 5 -11.75 -28.56 -9.57
N GLU A 6 -11.49 -27.89 -10.70
CA GLU A 6 -10.53 -26.79 -10.74
C GLU A 6 -11.02 -25.60 -9.96
N GLN A 7 -12.33 -25.31 -9.99
CA GLN A 7 -12.89 -24.22 -9.19
C GLN A 7 -12.72 -24.46 -7.67
N LEU A 8 -12.91 -25.70 -7.21
CA LEU A 8 -12.68 -26.06 -5.81
C LEU A 8 -11.20 -25.96 -5.42
N GLU A 9 -10.29 -26.31 -6.32
CA GLU A 9 -8.85 -26.13 -6.10
C GLU A 9 -8.49 -24.64 -6.04
N HIS A 10 -8.96 -23.85 -7.01
CA HIS A 10 -8.79 -22.41 -7.08
C HIS A 10 -9.27 -21.71 -5.80
N ASP A 11 -10.52 -21.94 -5.39
CA ASP A 11 -11.08 -21.35 -4.18
C ASP A 11 -10.36 -21.81 -2.90
N ARG A 12 -9.81 -23.05 -2.89
CA ARG A 12 -9.01 -23.55 -1.76
C ARG A 12 -7.73 -22.73 -1.64
N ILE A 13 -7.01 -22.52 -2.74
CA ILE A 13 -5.79 -21.71 -2.75
C ILE A 13 -6.07 -20.28 -2.32
N ILE A 14 -7.15 -19.66 -2.81
CA ILE A 14 -7.58 -18.31 -2.40
C ILE A 14 -7.74 -18.23 -0.89
N ARG A 15 -8.45 -19.17 -0.26
CA ARG A 15 -8.65 -19.19 1.19
C ARG A 15 -7.33 -19.33 1.96
N PHE A 16 -6.41 -20.15 1.49
CA PHE A 16 -5.07 -20.26 2.08
C PHE A 16 -4.29 -18.94 2.00
N LEU A 17 -4.34 -18.27 0.83
CA LEU A 17 -3.67 -16.99 0.62
C LEU A 17 -4.30 -15.88 1.47
N GLN A 18 -5.62 -15.84 1.59
CA GLN A 18 -6.32 -14.91 2.48
C GLN A 18 -5.81 -15.05 3.93
N GLY A 19 -5.71 -16.29 4.42
CA GLY A 19 -5.15 -16.60 5.73
C GLY A 19 -3.67 -16.19 5.90
N LYS A 20 -2.86 -16.32 4.85
CA LYS A 20 -1.44 -15.93 4.81
C LYS A 20 -1.25 -14.42 4.85
N TYR A 21 -2.05 -13.65 4.11
CA TYR A 21 -1.86 -12.20 3.93
C TYR A 21 -2.61 -11.33 4.94
N ARG A 22 -3.68 -11.83 5.60
CA ARG A 22 -4.47 -11.06 6.58
C ARG A 22 -3.70 -10.49 7.76
N ARG A 23 -2.51 -11.03 8.07
CA ARG A 23 -1.65 -10.53 9.15
C ARG A 23 -0.92 -9.23 8.77
N ARG A 24 -0.76 -8.96 7.48
CA ARG A 24 0.03 -7.83 6.96
C ARG A 24 -0.80 -6.80 6.18
N TYR A 25 -1.92 -7.24 5.63
CA TYR A 25 -2.80 -6.45 4.77
C TYR A 25 -4.24 -6.60 5.22
N GLU A 26 -5.07 -5.66 4.82
CA GLU A 26 -6.50 -5.92 4.69
C GLU A 26 -6.71 -6.64 3.36
N VAL A 27 -7.40 -7.79 3.41
CA VAL A 27 -7.50 -8.69 2.26
C VAL A 27 -8.96 -8.82 1.87
N ALA A 28 -9.29 -8.34 0.68
CA ALA A 28 -10.55 -8.65 0.02
C ALA A 28 -10.35 -9.78 -0.99
N VAL A 29 -11.39 -10.59 -1.19
CA VAL A 29 -11.35 -11.77 -2.06
C VAL A 29 -12.55 -11.80 -3.00
N ASN A 30 -12.32 -12.27 -4.21
CA ASN A 30 -13.31 -12.47 -5.26
C ASN A 30 -13.27 -13.94 -5.70
N PRO A 31 -13.80 -14.90 -4.91
CA PRO A 31 -13.74 -16.31 -5.27
C PRO A 31 -14.63 -16.61 -6.48
N GLY A 32 -14.16 -17.50 -7.35
CA GLY A 32 -14.87 -17.89 -8.58
C GLY A 32 -15.20 -16.71 -9.49
N ALA A 33 -16.50 -16.45 -9.69
CA ALA A 33 -17.00 -15.38 -10.55
C ALA A 33 -17.56 -14.19 -9.75
N GLU A 34 -17.29 -14.13 -8.44
CA GLU A 34 -17.76 -13.04 -7.59
C GLU A 34 -17.03 -11.74 -7.91
N GLN A 35 -17.73 -10.61 -7.80
CA GLN A 35 -17.22 -9.27 -8.07
C GLN A 35 -17.38 -8.38 -6.83
N ASN A 36 -16.88 -8.86 -5.68
CA ASN A 36 -17.09 -8.22 -4.38
C ASN A 36 -16.31 -6.92 -4.25
N VAL A 37 -15.05 -6.92 -4.69
CA VAL A 37 -14.16 -5.76 -4.56
C VAL A 37 -13.46 -5.47 -5.89
N PRO A 38 -13.79 -4.33 -6.54
CA PRO A 38 -13.12 -3.91 -7.76
C PRO A 38 -11.77 -3.27 -7.46
N VAL A 39 -10.86 -3.39 -8.42
CA VAL A 39 -9.64 -2.59 -8.54
C VAL A 39 -9.76 -1.70 -9.77
N GLY A 40 -9.55 -0.39 -9.58
CA GLY A 40 -9.73 0.61 -10.64
C GLY A 40 -11.00 1.43 -10.45
N THR A 41 -11.43 2.13 -11.51
CA THR A 41 -12.56 3.07 -11.47
C THR A 41 -13.49 2.85 -12.64
N GLY A 42 -14.80 2.88 -12.39
CA GLY A 42 -15.84 2.87 -13.42
C GLY A 42 -15.83 1.59 -14.27
N SER A 43 -15.98 1.74 -15.60
CA SER A 43 -16.02 0.63 -16.56
C SER A 43 -14.69 -0.12 -16.74
N ALA A 44 -13.58 0.42 -16.21
CA ALA A 44 -12.28 -0.23 -16.20
C ALA A 44 -12.01 -0.99 -14.89
N ALA A 45 -13.03 -1.16 -14.05
CA ALA A 45 -12.92 -1.97 -12.84
C ALA A 45 -12.63 -3.43 -13.21
N ILE A 46 -11.61 -3.99 -12.57
CA ILE A 46 -11.19 -5.37 -12.70
C ILE A 46 -11.27 -6.07 -11.35
N TYR A 47 -11.38 -7.39 -11.35
CA TYR A 47 -11.67 -8.18 -10.15
C TYR A 47 -10.65 -9.30 -10.03
N PRO A 48 -9.44 -9.02 -9.51
CA PRO A 48 -8.47 -10.07 -9.22
C PRO A 48 -8.95 -10.94 -8.06
N ASP A 49 -8.43 -12.15 -7.95
CA ASP A 49 -8.82 -13.10 -6.90
C ASP A 49 -8.62 -12.57 -5.47
N LEU A 50 -7.49 -11.89 -5.23
CA LEU A 50 -7.23 -11.19 -3.97
C LEU A 50 -6.76 -9.75 -4.20
N VAL A 51 -7.32 -8.84 -3.41
CA VAL A 51 -6.92 -7.44 -3.34
C VAL A 51 -6.26 -7.19 -1.99
N LEU A 52 -5.00 -6.77 -2.02
CA LEU A 52 -4.23 -6.41 -0.83
C LEU A 52 -4.29 -4.90 -0.62
N LEU A 53 -4.99 -4.48 0.43
CA LEU A 53 -5.09 -3.08 0.85
C LEU A 53 -4.20 -2.86 2.08
N SER A 54 -3.74 -1.62 2.28
CA SER A 54 -3.10 -1.26 3.54
C SER A 54 -4.10 -1.25 4.68
N GLN A 55 -3.63 -1.64 5.88
CA GLN A 55 -4.42 -1.62 7.12
C GLN A 55 -4.56 -0.20 7.73
N ASP A 56 -4.00 0.83 7.07
CA ASP A 56 -4.16 2.21 7.51
C ASP A 56 -5.48 2.80 7.00
N ARG A 57 -5.88 3.95 7.54
CA ARG A 57 -7.19 4.58 7.26
C ARG A 57 -7.44 4.91 5.78
N GLY A 58 -6.41 4.81 4.93
CA GLY A 58 -6.51 5.12 3.51
C GLY A 58 -6.86 3.94 2.61
N HIS A 59 -6.88 2.70 3.13
CA HIS A 59 -7.17 1.48 2.37
C HIS A 59 -6.50 1.45 0.98
N ARG A 60 -5.23 1.88 0.93
CA ARG A 60 -4.53 2.07 -0.33
C ARG A 60 -4.18 0.70 -0.92
N LEU A 61 -4.43 0.53 -2.21
CA LEU A 61 -4.01 -0.66 -2.94
C LEU A 61 -2.49 -0.86 -2.83
N GLN A 62 -2.08 -2.01 -2.30
CA GLN A 62 -0.68 -2.41 -2.17
C GLN A 62 -0.31 -3.48 -3.21
N GLY A 63 -1.26 -4.37 -3.51
CA GLY A 63 -1.04 -5.44 -4.48
C GLY A 63 -2.32 -6.16 -4.86
N VAL A 64 -2.22 -6.93 -5.92
CA VAL A 64 -3.24 -7.84 -6.41
C VAL A 64 -2.61 -9.22 -6.58
N ILE A 65 -3.38 -10.26 -6.31
CA ILE A 65 -2.96 -11.63 -6.50
C ILE A 65 -3.96 -12.31 -7.41
N GLU A 66 -3.44 -13.00 -8.42
CA GLU A 66 -4.21 -13.88 -9.29
C GLU A 66 -3.76 -15.33 -9.07
N VAL A 67 -4.73 -16.23 -8.98
CA VAL A 67 -4.52 -17.67 -8.78
C VAL A 67 -4.97 -18.41 -10.03
N GLU A 68 -4.06 -19.20 -10.59
CA GLU A 68 -4.32 -20.01 -11.76
C GLU A 68 -4.39 -21.48 -11.43
N THR A 69 -5.04 -22.25 -12.30
CA THR A 69 -5.20 -23.71 -12.27
C THR A 69 -4.66 -24.32 -13.55
N GLY A 70 -4.66 -25.65 -13.67
CA GLY A 70 -4.03 -26.35 -14.79
C GLY A 70 -4.54 -25.87 -16.15
N GLU A 71 -5.85 -25.75 -16.32
CA GLU A 71 -6.45 -25.34 -17.59
C GLU A 71 -6.49 -23.80 -17.77
N SER A 72 -6.44 -23.04 -16.68
CA SER A 72 -6.51 -21.57 -16.75
C SER A 72 -5.15 -20.89 -17.03
N VAL A 73 -4.02 -21.61 -16.89
CA VAL A 73 -2.73 -21.14 -17.43
C VAL A 73 -2.74 -21.26 -18.96
N ASN A 74 -3.23 -20.22 -19.64
CA ASN A 74 -3.32 -20.17 -21.09
C ASN A 74 -3.16 -18.75 -21.65
N HIS A 75 -3.07 -18.64 -22.97
CA HIS A 75 -2.83 -17.37 -23.67
C HIS A 75 -4.01 -16.39 -23.57
N LEU A 76 -5.25 -16.89 -23.57
CA LEU A 76 -6.43 -16.05 -23.47
C LEU A 76 -6.48 -15.36 -22.10
N GLU A 77 -6.25 -16.11 -21.03
CA GLU A 77 -6.22 -15.56 -19.66
C GLU A 77 -5.07 -14.58 -19.47
N ALA A 78 -3.89 -14.88 -20.04
CA ALA A 78 -2.75 -13.97 -20.00
C ALA A 78 -3.08 -12.60 -20.60
N LEU A 79 -3.74 -12.55 -21.76
CA LEU A 79 -4.11 -11.29 -22.41
C LEU A 79 -5.36 -10.63 -21.80
N ALA A 80 -6.36 -11.42 -21.44
CA ALA A 80 -7.62 -10.93 -20.90
C ALA A 80 -7.49 -10.40 -19.48
N GLN A 81 -6.65 -11.02 -18.65
CA GLN A 81 -6.55 -10.70 -17.23
C GLN A 81 -5.15 -10.21 -16.84
N TRP A 82 -4.12 -11.03 -17.04
CA TRP A 82 -2.79 -10.74 -16.47
C TRP A 82 -2.18 -9.46 -17.05
N ALA A 83 -2.37 -9.21 -18.35
CA ALA A 83 -1.94 -7.98 -19.00
C ALA A 83 -2.59 -6.71 -18.41
N HIS A 84 -3.82 -6.82 -17.90
CA HIS A 84 -4.50 -5.72 -17.22
C HIS A 84 -3.96 -5.54 -15.79
N PHE A 85 -3.71 -6.64 -15.06
CA PHE A 85 -3.12 -6.60 -13.73
C PHE A 85 -1.70 -6.02 -13.73
N ALA A 86 -0.89 -6.38 -14.72
CA ALA A 86 0.47 -5.85 -14.86
C ALA A 86 0.53 -4.33 -15.09
N LYS A 87 -0.55 -3.71 -15.57
CA LYS A 87 -0.63 -2.25 -15.78
C LYS A 87 -1.02 -1.49 -14.51
N LEU A 88 -1.42 -2.18 -13.45
CA LEU A 88 -1.77 -1.55 -12.19
C LEU A 88 -0.54 -0.95 -11.53
N ARG A 89 -0.72 0.18 -10.85
CA ARG A 89 0.31 0.79 -9.99
C ARG A 89 0.39 0.10 -8.61
N ALA A 90 0.40 -1.23 -8.60
CA ALA A 90 0.42 -2.07 -7.41
C ALA A 90 1.22 -3.35 -7.69
N SER A 91 1.64 -4.06 -6.64
CA SER A 91 2.34 -5.33 -6.80
C SER A 91 1.40 -6.40 -7.36
N PHE A 92 1.66 -6.90 -8.56
CA PHE A 92 1.00 -8.06 -9.15
C PHE A 92 1.76 -9.35 -8.85
N GLN A 93 1.09 -10.28 -8.17
CA GLN A 93 1.61 -11.62 -7.85
C GLN A 93 0.77 -12.68 -8.55
N LEU A 94 1.42 -13.57 -9.28
CA LEU A 94 0.77 -14.67 -9.99
C LEU A 94 1.08 -16.00 -9.29
N TYR A 95 0.04 -16.74 -8.91
CA TYR A 95 0.17 -18.06 -8.29
C TYR A 95 -0.25 -19.13 -9.31
N VAL A 96 0.68 -20.02 -9.67
CA VAL A 96 0.48 -21.06 -10.69
C VAL A 96 0.73 -22.46 -10.13
N PRO A 97 0.08 -23.52 -10.66
CA PRO A 97 0.42 -24.89 -10.30
C PRO A 97 1.89 -25.18 -10.61
N ALA A 98 2.57 -25.97 -9.76
CA ALA A 98 3.99 -26.30 -9.94
C ALA A 98 4.34 -26.86 -11.33
N GLY A 99 3.44 -27.64 -11.94
CA GLY A 99 3.64 -28.19 -13.30
C GLY A 99 3.47 -27.18 -14.44
N MET A 100 2.89 -26.01 -14.18
CA MET A 100 2.59 -24.98 -15.19
C MET A 100 3.47 -23.74 -15.07
N VAL A 101 4.45 -23.76 -14.17
CA VAL A 101 5.34 -22.62 -13.89
C VAL A 101 6.08 -22.14 -15.14
N ASP A 102 6.67 -23.06 -15.90
CA ASP A 102 7.44 -22.70 -17.08
C ASP A 102 6.54 -22.18 -18.20
N VAL A 103 5.33 -22.73 -18.33
CA VAL A 103 4.32 -22.23 -19.28
C VAL A 103 3.88 -20.82 -18.91
N GLY A 104 3.53 -20.59 -17.63
CA GLY A 104 3.14 -19.28 -17.14
C GLY A 104 4.25 -18.23 -17.32
N ARG A 105 5.51 -18.60 -17.05
CA ARG A 105 6.66 -17.69 -17.27
C ARG A 105 6.81 -17.32 -18.73
N ARG A 106 6.78 -18.31 -19.65
CA ARG A 106 6.86 -18.07 -21.10
C ARG A 106 5.71 -17.18 -21.58
N LEU A 107 4.48 -17.44 -21.13
CA LEU A 107 3.34 -16.60 -21.47
C LEU A 107 3.54 -15.14 -21.01
N CYS A 108 4.09 -14.93 -19.81
CA CYS A 108 4.41 -13.57 -19.37
C CYS A 108 5.51 -12.91 -20.21
N GLU A 109 6.56 -13.66 -20.56
CA GLU A 109 7.67 -13.15 -21.39
C GLU A 109 7.22 -12.83 -22.82
N ASP A 110 6.54 -13.77 -23.49
CA ASP A 110 6.08 -13.66 -24.87
C ASP A 110 5.09 -12.50 -25.07
N ASN A 111 4.27 -12.22 -24.05
CA ASN A 111 3.27 -11.16 -24.08
C ASN A 111 3.72 -9.87 -23.38
N HIS A 112 4.98 -9.79 -22.95
CA HIS A 112 5.56 -8.65 -22.23
C HIS A 112 4.76 -8.22 -20.98
N ILE A 113 4.23 -9.20 -20.24
CA ILE A 113 3.44 -8.98 -19.04
C ILE A 113 4.37 -8.83 -17.84
N GLN A 114 4.36 -7.64 -17.22
CA GLN A 114 5.18 -7.34 -16.06
C GLN A 114 4.57 -7.92 -14.78
N VAL A 115 5.04 -9.10 -14.38
CA VAL A 115 4.68 -9.72 -13.10
C VAL A 115 5.74 -9.40 -12.04
N ASN A 116 5.32 -8.98 -10.84
CA ASN A 116 6.28 -8.68 -9.78
C ASN A 116 6.79 -9.95 -9.10
N GLU A 117 5.91 -10.92 -8.83
CA GLU A 117 6.29 -12.23 -8.28
C GLU A 117 5.49 -13.35 -8.93
N ILE A 118 6.16 -14.44 -9.30
CA ILE A 118 5.51 -15.70 -9.67
C ILE A 118 5.79 -16.72 -8.57
N TRP A 119 4.71 -17.23 -7.98
CA TRP A 119 4.73 -18.26 -6.97
C TRP A 119 4.18 -19.54 -7.56
N SER A 120 4.86 -20.66 -7.31
CA SER A 120 4.27 -21.97 -7.57
C SER A 120 3.56 -22.47 -6.33
N TYR A 121 2.46 -23.19 -6.54
CA TYR A 121 1.83 -23.96 -5.48
C TYR A 121 1.80 -25.45 -5.81
N HIS A 122 1.88 -26.26 -4.76
CA HIS A 122 1.78 -27.70 -4.85
C HIS A 122 0.89 -28.20 -3.72
N SER A 123 -0.18 -28.90 -4.10
CA SER A 123 -1.17 -29.49 -3.20
C SER A 123 -0.81 -30.94 -2.94
N VAL A 124 -0.45 -31.29 -1.70
CA VAL A 124 -0.19 -32.68 -1.26
C VAL A 124 -1.17 -33.02 -0.15
N GLY A 125 -2.22 -33.77 -0.51
CA GLY A 125 -3.35 -34.01 0.37
C GLY A 125 -4.03 -32.69 0.76
N ASP A 126 -4.05 -32.38 2.06
CA ASP A 126 -4.64 -31.15 2.60
C ASP A 126 -3.63 -30.01 2.79
N GLN A 127 -2.34 -30.25 2.53
CA GLN A 127 -1.31 -29.23 2.65
C GLN A 127 -1.05 -28.56 1.30
N VAL A 128 -0.98 -27.24 1.32
CA VAL A 128 -0.55 -26.43 0.19
C VAL A 128 0.81 -25.82 0.50
N ARG A 129 1.78 -26.08 -0.36
CA ARG A 129 3.13 -25.50 -0.29
C ARG A 129 3.28 -24.44 -1.36
N PHE A 130 3.83 -23.29 -0.98
CA PHE A 130 4.10 -22.18 -1.89
C PHE A 130 5.61 -21.96 -2.03
N THR A 131 6.09 -21.87 -3.26
CA THR A 131 7.51 -21.62 -3.57
C THR A 131 7.61 -20.39 -4.45
N LEU A 132 8.43 -19.42 -4.06
CA LEU A 132 8.73 -18.27 -4.91
C LEU A 132 9.63 -18.73 -6.05
N VAL A 133 9.16 -18.57 -7.29
CA VAL A 133 9.90 -18.99 -8.48
C VAL A 133 10.58 -17.79 -9.15
N HIS A 134 9.85 -16.69 -9.29
CA HIS A 134 10.34 -15.50 -9.95
C HIS A 134 10.02 -14.27 -9.12
N ARG A 135 10.95 -13.33 -9.05
CA ARG A 135 10.76 -12.03 -8.43
C ARG A 135 11.43 -10.96 -9.28
N SER A 136 10.63 -10.08 -9.87
CA SER A 136 11.15 -8.90 -10.55
C SER A 136 11.64 -7.89 -9.52
N ARG A 137 12.88 -7.41 -9.70
CA ARG A 137 13.47 -6.37 -8.85
C ARG A 137 12.98 -4.96 -9.21
N GLU A 138 12.22 -4.81 -10.29
CA GLU A 138 11.81 -3.51 -10.83
C GLU A 138 10.49 -2.99 -10.23
N ALA A 139 9.91 -3.73 -9.29
CA ALA A 139 8.77 -3.26 -8.50
C ALA A 139 9.21 -2.16 -7.55
N THR A 140 9.19 -0.90 -8.00
CA THR A 140 9.41 0.26 -7.13
C THR A 140 8.42 0.15 -5.97
N PRO A 141 8.88 -0.10 -4.72
CA PRO A 141 7.97 -0.06 -3.59
C PRO A 141 7.40 1.35 -3.58
N VAL A 142 6.07 1.48 -3.52
CA VAL A 142 5.44 2.80 -3.33
C VAL A 142 5.98 3.34 -2.02
N ALA A 143 7.03 4.15 -2.12
CA ALA A 143 7.76 4.70 -1.00
C ALA A 143 6.73 5.39 -0.13
N ARG A 144 6.65 4.96 1.13
CA ARG A 144 5.97 5.76 2.15
C ARG A 144 6.57 7.15 2.03
N PRO A 145 5.79 8.24 1.89
CA PRO A 145 6.36 9.56 2.05
C PRO A 145 6.93 9.58 3.46
N ARG A 146 8.26 9.48 3.56
CA ARG A 146 8.99 9.69 4.79
C ARG A 146 8.71 11.15 5.10
N THR A 147 7.74 11.40 5.98
CA THR A 147 7.54 12.73 6.53
C THR A 147 8.89 13.12 7.11
N GLU A 148 9.61 13.97 6.39
CA GLU A 148 10.85 14.53 6.87
C GLU A 148 10.47 15.20 8.18
N ARG A 149 10.88 14.58 9.29
CA ARG A 149 11.02 15.30 10.53
C ARG A 149 12.01 16.41 10.22
N ARG A 150 11.46 17.57 9.89
CA ARG A 150 12.15 18.84 9.77
C ARG A 150 12.94 18.98 11.07
N SER A 151 14.22 18.63 11.02
CA SER A 151 15.15 18.85 12.11
C SER A 151 15.20 20.35 12.29
N VAL A 152 14.49 20.84 13.30
CA VAL A 152 14.63 22.22 13.74
C VAL A 152 16.08 22.36 14.17
N ALA A 153 16.89 22.96 13.31
CA ALA A 153 18.24 23.33 13.61
C ALA A 153 18.20 24.24 14.83
N VAL A 154 18.56 23.68 15.98
CA VAL A 154 18.76 24.43 17.22
C VAL A 154 19.86 25.45 16.93
N ARG A 155 19.46 26.71 16.79
CA ARG A 155 20.35 27.87 16.73
C ARG A 155 21.29 27.79 17.93
N ARG A 156 22.55 27.44 17.67
CA ARG A 156 23.62 27.50 18.67
C ARG A 156 23.81 28.96 19.08
N ARG A 157 23.46 29.22 20.34
CA ARG A 157 23.75 30.44 21.09
C ARG A 157 25.28 30.61 21.17
N PRO A 158 25.85 31.80 20.90
CA PRO A 158 27.29 32.00 21.09
C PRO A 158 27.62 32.00 22.59
N PRO A 159 28.74 31.39 23.02
CA PRO A 159 29.16 31.41 24.42
C PRO A 159 29.75 32.78 24.78
N SER A 160 29.14 33.42 25.77
CA SER A 160 29.69 34.55 26.50
C SER A 160 30.87 34.09 27.36
N ARG A 161 32.02 34.77 27.26
CA ARG A 161 33.11 34.68 28.24
C ARG A 161 33.45 36.09 28.73
N ALA A 162 33.21 36.32 30.03
CA ALA A 162 33.71 37.44 30.84
C ALA A 162 35.25 37.31 31.01
N ALA A 163 36.06 38.29 31.44
CA ALA A 163 35.86 39.49 32.26
C ALA A 163 37.08 40.45 32.13
N ASN A 164 37.03 41.54 32.92
CA ASN A 164 38.00 42.64 33.22
C ASN A 164 37.77 43.94 32.41
N GLU A 165 37.66 45.14 32.98
CA GLU A 165 37.64 45.71 34.35
C GLU A 165 37.14 47.20 34.24
N PRO A 166 37.02 48.01 35.31
CA PRO A 166 35.90 48.95 35.50
C PRO A 166 36.23 50.43 35.26
N ALA A 167 35.22 51.27 35.04
CA ALA A 167 35.14 52.65 35.58
C ALA A 167 33.82 53.40 35.27
N ARG A 168 33.18 53.84 36.36
CA ARG A 168 32.48 55.13 36.57
C ARG A 168 31.12 55.45 35.92
N SER A 169 30.14 55.69 36.82
CA SER A 169 29.22 56.86 36.87
C SER A 169 28.11 56.94 35.80
N ALA A 170 26.82 57.19 36.04
CA ALA A 170 26.06 57.71 37.19
C ALA A 170 24.53 57.50 37.00
N ARG A 171 23.81 57.54 38.14
CA ARG A 171 22.40 58.01 38.38
C ARG A 171 21.24 57.36 37.61
N ALA A 172 20.34 56.63 38.29
CA ALA A 172 19.09 57.11 38.94
C ALA A 172 18.03 57.56 37.91
N VAL A 173 16.78 57.05 37.86
CA VAL A 173 15.67 57.30 38.81
C VAL A 173 14.49 56.32 38.52
N LYS A 174 13.62 56.19 39.53
CA LYS A 174 12.47 55.31 39.80
C LYS A 174 11.25 55.42 38.85
N LYS A 175 10.57 54.27 38.61
CA LYS A 175 9.11 53.89 38.71
C LYS A 175 8.02 55.01 38.86
N PRO A 176 6.69 54.72 38.80
CA PRO A 176 5.87 53.75 38.02
C PRO A 176 4.44 54.28 37.62
N ALA A 177 3.53 53.36 37.20
CA ALA A 177 2.05 53.40 37.30
C ALA A 177 1.30 54.23 36.22
N ARG A 178 0.01 54.06 35.88
CA ARG A 178 -1.16 53.30 36.39
C ARG A 178 -2.20 53.35 35.21
N SER A 179 -2.83 52.26 34.79
CA SER A 179 -4.25 51.95 35.05
C SER A 179 -5.35 52.50 34.11
N THR A 180 -6.36 51.63 33.97
CA THR A 180 -7.84 51.83 33.92
C THR A 180 -8.62 51.95 32.61
N ARG A 181 -9.60 51.02 32.54
CA ARG A 181 -11.03 51.15 32.18
C ARG A 181 -11.49 50.92 30.74
N ALA A 182 -12.25 49.82 30.58
CA ALA A 182 -13.43 49.68 29.71
C ALA A 182 -14.59 50.60 30.23
N PRO A 183 -15.72 50.87 29.52
CA PRO A 183 -16.61 49.86 28.88
C PRO A 183 -17.49 50.30 27.67
N ALA A 184 -18.32 49.35 27.19
CA ALA A 184 -19.74 49.49 26.80
C ALA A 184 -20.20 49.52 25.30
N ARG A 185 -20.93 48.43 24.96
CA ARG A 185 -22.26 48.32 24.28
C ARG A 185 -22.56 49.07 22.96
N SER A 186 -22.95 48.29 21.94
CA SER A 186 -24.08 48.60 21.04
C SER A 186 -24.55 47.37 20.25
N ALA A 187 -25.79 46.91 20.48
CA ALA A 187 -26.60 46.20 19.49
C ALA A 187 -28.08 46.30 19.91
N LYS A 188 -28.83 47.15 19.21
CA LYS A 188 -30.29 47.27 19.31
C LYS A 188 -30.83 47.61 17.92
N LYS A 189 -32.02 47.06 17.64
CA LYS A 189 -32.99 47.31 16.54
C LYS A 189 -32.93 46.31 15.37
N ARG A 190 -33.98 45.46 15.26
CA ARG A 190 -35.28 45.66 14.55
C ARG A 190 -35.06 45.45 13.04
N LYS A 191 -35.92 44.77 12.30
CA LYS A 191 -37.37 44.63 12.37
C LYS A 191 -37.76 43.39 11.57
#